data_AF-A0A377FXM9-F1
#
_entry.id   AF-A0A377FXM9-F1
#
_cell.length_a   1.000
_cell.length_b   1.000
_cell.length_c   1.000
_cell.angle_alpha   90.00
_cell.angle_beta   90.00
_cell.angle_gamma   90.00
#
_symmetry.space_group_name_H-M   'P 1'
#
loop_
_entity.id
_entity.type
_entity.pdbx_description
1 polymer ?
#
loop_
_entity_poly.entity_id
_entity_poly.type
_entity_poly.pdbx_seq_one_letter_code
_entity_poly.pdbx_strand_id
1 'polypeptide(L)'
;MSYTHLTTAERVKIETYLGLGMSVRSIARRLGRQPSTVSREIRRNPGYTAERAQERYAKAKGNCGAKTKLDDMMRRTIIEKLRATWSPEQIVGRLFDGEIAFSTIYRWIYSGLIDVPVTVLRQKGKRRKPVETRGRFNIGLSISKRPPEVRGRQTFGHWELDTVVSGRGKSRACVATFIERKSRFYLALPIADRSAASMEEAIHTVHAAFPAGTFKTATTDRGKEFSCHERVRATLGVPMYFADPYSSWQRGSNENANGLLREFFPKGSRRSAKERSWTRSPRSTGGRGNVSAGRPHTRPSRRKCCA
;
A
#
# COMPACT_ATOMS: atom_id res chain seq x y z
N MET A 1 -28.24 3.54 -18.55
CA MET A 1 -29.41 3.57 -17.65
C MET A 1 -29.21 2.52 -16.55
N SER A 2 -29.24 2.95 -15.29
CA SER A 2 -29.19 2.04 -14.14
C SER A 2 -30.48 1.22 -14.07
N TYR A 3 -30.37 -0.10 -14.09
CA TYR A 3 -31.52 -0.99 -13.92
C TYR A 3 -31.98 -0.95 -12.45
N THR A 4 -33.14 -0.38 -12.20
CA THR A 4 -33.73 -0.30 -10.86
C THR A 4 -34.66 -1.48 -10.61
N HIS A 5 -34.31 -2.33 -9.65
CA HIS A 5 -35.14 -3.46 -9.24
C HIS A 5 -36.43 -2.96 -8.55
N LEU A 6 -37.50 -3.77 -8.63
CA LEU A 6 -38.71 -3.52 -7.84
C LEU A 6 -38.41 -3.69 -6.35
N THR A 7 -38.94 -2.79 -5.53
CA THR A 7 -38.90 -2.84 -4.07
C THR A 7 -40.00 -3.74 -3.52
N THR A 8 -39.89 -4.16 -2.26
CA THR A 8 -40.94 -4.93 -1.58
C THR A 8 -42.28 -4.19 -1.59
N ALA A 9 -42.28 -2.88 -1.35
CA ALA A 9 -43.48 -2.05 -1.37
C ALA A 9 -44.14 -2.00 -2.77
N GLU A 10 -43.34 -1.94 -3.84
CA GLU A 10 -43.88 -2.01 -5.20
C GLU A 10 -44.49 -3.39 -5.51
N ARG A 11 -43.90 -4.49 -4.99
CA ARG A 11 -44.47 -5.85 -5.14
C ARG A 11 -45.82 -5.99 -4.44
N VAL A 12 -45.96 -5.45 -3.22
CA VAL A 12 -47.24 -5.43 -2.50
C VAL A 12 -48.30 -4.67 -3.30
N LYS A 13 -47.95 -3.50 -3.85
CA LYS A 13 -48.86 -2.74 -4.72
C LYS A 13 -49.28 -3.52 -5.97
N ILE A 14 -48.36 -4.25 -6.61
CA ILE A 14 -48.67 -5.11 -7.76
C ILE A 14 -49.70 -6.17 -7.36
N GLU A 15 -49.51 -6.85 -6.23
CA GLU A 15 -50.44 -7.85 -5.73
C GLU A 15 -51.84 -7.26 -5.48
N THR A 16 -51.93 -6.13 -4.78
CA THR A 16 -53.21 -5.45 -4.53
C THR A 16 -53.92 -5.07 -5.84
N TYR A 17 -53.19 -4.48 -6.80
CA TYR A 17 -53.81 -4.06 -8.07
C TYR A 17 -54.22 -5.23 -8.96
N LEU A 18 -53.54 -6.38 -8.88
CA LEU A 18 -53.98 -7.59 -9.55
C LEU A 18 -55.27 -8.15 -8.93
N GLY A 19 -55.39 -8.11 -7.59
CA GLY A 19 -56.63 -8.48 -6.89
C GLY A 19 -57.82 -7.58 -7.28
N LEU A 20 -57.55 -6.32 -7.63
CA LEU A 20 -58.54 -5.38 -8.17
C LEU A 20 -58.82 -5.53 -9.68
N GLY A 21 -58.26 -6.56 -10.35
CA GLY A 21 -58.48 -6.82 -11.77
C GLY A 21 -57.83 -5.81 -12.73
N MET A 22 -56.84 -5.04 -12.28
CA MET A 22 -56.23 -4.00 -13.11
C MET A 22 -55.32 -4.58 -14.20
N SER A 23 -55.30 -3.96 -15.38
CA SER A 23 -54.38 -4.34 -16.45
C SER A 23 -52.92 -3.97 -16.15
N VAL A 24 -51.98 -4.75 -16.69
CA VAL A 24 -50.52 -4.53 -16.52
C VAL A 24 -50.09 -3.09 -16.86
N ARG A 25 -50.68 -2.50 -17.90
CA ARG A 25 -50.38 -1.11 -18.31
C ARG A 25 -50.86 -0.09 -17.26
N SER A 26 -52.00 -0.34 -16.63
CA SER A 26 -52.54 0.50 -15.56
C SER A 26 -51.70 0.43 -14.29
N ILE A 27 -51.32 -0.79 -13.89
CA ILE A 27 -50.41 -1.05 -12.76
C ILE A 27 -49.08 -0.31 -12.97
N ALA A 28 -48.47 -0.47 -14.15
CA ALA A 28 -47.20 0.15 -14.49
C ALA A 28 -47.26 1.68 -14.42
N ARG A 29 -48.34 2.29 -14.92
CA ARG A 29 -48.57 3.74 -14.84
C ARG A 29 -48.66 4.21 -13.39
N ARG A 30 -49.40 3.50 -12.52
CA ARG A 30 -49.53 3.83 -11.09
C ARG A 30 -48.23 3.67 -10.30
N LEU A 31 -47.35 2.77 -10.73
CA LEU A 31 -46.03 2.56 -10.12
C LEU A 31 -44.94 3.47 -10.70
N GLY A 32 -45.22 4.23 -11.77
CA GLY A 32 -44.18 4.96 -12.49
C GLY A 32 -43.14 4.03 -13.14
N ARG A 33 -43.54 2.82 -13.53
CA ARG A 33 -42.66 1.80 -14.13
C ARG A 33 -43.05 1.51 -15.57
N GLN A 34 -42.12 0.93 -16.34
CA GLN A 34 -42.43 0.45 -17.68
C GLN A 34 -43.35 -0.79 -17.60
N PRO A 35 -44.37 -0.93 -18.46
CA PRO A 35 -45.24 -2.11 -18.51
C PRO A 35 -44.47 -3.44 -18.63
N SER A 36 -43.32 -3.42 -19.31
CA SER A 36 -42.46 -4.59 -19.46
C SER A 36 -41.88 -5.09 -18.12
N THR A 37 -41.62 -4.18 -17.17
CA THR A 37 -41.12 -4.52 -15.83
C THR A 37 -42.17 -5.29 -15.04
N VAL A 38 -43.40 -4.78 -15.02
CA VAL A 38 -44.54 -5.42 -14.33
C VAL A 38 -44.91 -6.75 -14.99
N SER A 39 -44.96 -6.80 -16.33
CA SER A 39 -45.24 -8.05 -17.06
C SER A 39 -44.20 -9.15 -16.77
N ARG A 40 -42.91 -8.81 -16.77
CA ARG A 40 -41.85 -9.78 -16.44
C ARG A 40 -41.92 -10.24 -14.99
N GLU A 41 -42.24 -9.34 -14.06
CA GLU A 41 -42.37 -9.68 -12.65
C GLU A 41 -43.51 -10.67 -12.41
N ILE A 42 -44.68 -10.43 -13.01
CA ILE A 42 -45.85 -11.33 -12.91
C ILE A 42 -45.54 -12.69 -13.55
N ARG A 43 -44.93 -12.68 -14.74
CA ARG A 43 -44.59 -13.92 -15.47
C ARG A 43 -43.61 -14.82 -14.72
N ARG A 44 -42.66 -14.25 -13.97
CA ARG A 44 -41.69 -15.01 -13.15
C ARG A 44 -42.32 -15.64 -11.91
N ASN A 45 -43.51 -15.18 -11.51
CA ASN A 45 -44.17 -15.56 -10.26
C ASN A 45 -45.62 -15.99 -10.54
N PRO A 46 -45.85 -17.25 -10.97
CA PRO A 46 -47.19 -17.82 -11.13
C PRO A 46 -47.94 -17.83 -9.79
N GLY A 47 -49.23 -17.46 -9.79
CA GLY A 47 -49.99 -17.26 -8.54
C GLY A 47 -49.39 -16.12 -7.72
N TYR A 48 -49.32 -14.93 -8.32
CA TYR A 48 -48.55 -13.80 -7.82
C TYR A 48 -48.94 -13.42 -6.38
N THR A 49 -47.96 -13.51 -5.47
CA THR A 49 -48.03 -12.97 -4.10
C THR A 49 -46.75 -12.18 -3.85
N ALA A 50 -46.84 -11.02 -3.20
CA ALA A 50 -45.68 -10.15 -3.03
C ALA A 50 -44.59 -10.80 -2.19
N GLU A 51 -44.98 -11.58 -1.18
CA GLU A 51 -44.09 -12.34 -0.31
C GLU A 51 -43.25 -13.35 -1.10
N ARG A 52 -43.90 -14.27 -1.84
CA ARG A 52 -43.18 -15.27 -2.66
C ARG A 52 -42.33 -14.63 -3.75
N ALA A 53 -42.80 -13.54 -4.35
CA ALA A 53 -42.02 -12.80 -5.36
C ALA A 53 -40.76 -12.17 -4.74
N GLN A 54 -40.85 -11.64 -3.53
CA GLN A 54 -39.73 -11.09 -2.78
C GLN A 54 -38.72 -12.19 -2.36
N GLU A 55 -39.21 -13.31 -1.84
CA GLU A 55 -38.36 -14.47 -1.48
C GLU A 55 -37.59 -15.02 -2.69
N ARG A 56 -38.28 -15.21 -3.82
CA ARG A 56 -37.65 -15.66 -5.08
C ARG A 56 -36.60 -14.66 -5.56
N TYR A 57 -36.90 -13.36 -5.49
CA TYR A 57 -35.94 -12.32 -5.82
C TYR A 57 -34.71 -12.38 -4.92
N ALA A 58 -34.88 -12.48 -3.60
CA ALA A 58 -33.78 -12.56 -2.64
C ALA A 58 -32.91 -13.80 -2.88
N LYS A 59 -33.52 -14.96 -3.10
CA LYS A 59 -32.81 -16.21 -3.42
C LYS A 59 -32.00 -16.10 -4.72
N ALA A 60 -32.62 -15.58 -5.78
CA ALA A 60 -31.93 -15.36 -7.05
C ALA A 60 -30.80 -14.32 -6.93
N LYS A 61 -31.01 -13.25 -6.15
CA LYS A 61 -30.02 -12.22 -5.89
C LYS A 61 -28.84 -12.75 -5.09
N GLY A 62 -29.06 -13.66 -4.13
CA GLY A 62 -27.99 -14.34 -3.39
C GLY A 62 -27.10 -15.22 -4.29
N ASN A 63 -27.66 -15.75 -5.38
CA ASN A 63 -26.92 -16.48 -6.41
C ASN A 63 -26.22 -15.58 -7.43
N CYS A 64 -26.49 -14.27 -7.39
CA CYS A 64 -25.83 -13.29 -8.25
C CYS A 64 -24.55 -12.79 -7.59
N GLY A 65 -23.43 -12.88 -8.31
CA GLY A 65 -22.15 -12.31 -7.88
C GLY A 65 -20.99 -13.20 -8.24
N ALA A 66 -19.78 -12.63 -8.24
CA ALA A 66 -18.58 -13.43 -8.36
C ALA A 66 -18.43 -14.27 -7.08
N LYS A 67 -18.32 -15.60 -7.24
CA LYS A 67 -17.92 -16.48 -6.14
C LYS A 67 -16.57 -16.00 -5.61
N THR A 68 -16.41 -15.98 -4.29
CA THR A 68 -15.15 -15.58 -3.69
C THR A 68 -14.05 -16.56 -4.11
N LYS A 69 -12.87 -16.04 -4.46
CA LYS A 69 -11.66 -16.86 -4.69
C LYS A 69 -11.03 -17.38 -3.39
N LEU A 70 -11.67 -17.11 -2.25
CA LEU A 70 -11.17 -17.46 -0.93
C LEU A 70 -11.42 -18.95 -0.69
N ASP A 71 -10.37 -19.74 -0.79
CA ASP A 71 -10.36 -21.12 -0.28
C ASP A 71 -9.85 -21.19 1.17
N ASP A 72 -10.02 -22.35 1.81
CA ASP A 72 -9.66 -22.55 3.21
C ASP A 72 -8.14 -22.48 3.47
N MET A 73 -7.32 -22.93 2.53
CA MET A 73 -5.86 -22.90 2.66
C MET A 73 -5.35 -21.46 2.57
N MET A 74 -5.85 -20.71 1.60
CA MET A 74 -5.59 -19.29 1.41
C MET A 74 -6.03 -18.50 2.64
N ARG A 75 -7.22 -18.78 3.18
CA ARG A 75 -7.71 -18.17 4.41
C ARG A 75 -6.76 -18.39 5.59
N ARG A 76 -6.36 -19.64 5.84
CA ARG A 76 -5.42 -19.98 6.93
C ARG A 76 -4.07 -19.29 6.74
N THR A 77 -3.52 -19.35 5.54
CA THR A 77 -2.23 -18.72 5.20
C THR A 77 -2.28 -17.22 5.41
N ILE A 78 -3.33 -16.54 4.95
CA ILE A 78 -3.50 -15.10 5.15
C ILE A 78 -3.55 -14.77 6.64
N ILE A 79 -4.34 -15.49 7.44
CA ILE A 79 -4.46 -15.26 8.90
C ILE A 79 -3.10 -15.45 9.58
N GLU A 80 -2.38 -16.52 9.26
CA GLU A 80 -1.05 -16.80 9.80
C GLU A 80 -0.07 -15.66 9.49
N LYS A 81 0.00 -15.22 8.22
CA LYS A 81 0.93 -14.15 7.83
C LYS A 81 0.54 -12.79 8.40
N LEU A 82 -0.75 -12.48 8.49
CA LEU A 82 -1.22 -11.25 9.15
C LEU A 82 -0.81 -11.24 10.63
N ARG A 83 -0.95 -12.37 11.35
CA ARG A 83 -0.47 -12.51 12.73
C ARG A 83 1.05 -12.39 12.85
N ALA A 84 1.77 -12.84 11.83
CA ALA A 84 3.22 -12.64 11.70
C ALA A 84 3.62 -11.22 11.26
N THR A 85 2.72 -10.24 11.30
CA THR A 85 2.94 -8.82 10.95
C THR A 85 3.18 -8.53 9.46
N TRP A 86 2.78 -9.44 8.58
CA TRP A 86 2.86 -9.19 7.13
C TRP A 86 1.72 -8.28 6.69
N SER A 87 2.01 -7.35 5.78
CA SER A 87 0.97 -6.52 5.17
C SER A 87 0.20 -7.31 4.10
N PRO A 88 -1.09 -7.00 3.83
CA PRO A 88 -1.81 -7.58 2.70
C PRO A 88 -1.06 -7.48 1.37
N GLU A 89 -0.35 -6.37 1.13
CA GLU A 89 0.50 -6.18 -0.05
C GLU A 89 1.70 -7.13 -0.07
N GLN A 90 2.31 -7.44 1.08
CA GLN A 90 3.39 -8.41 1.18
C GLN A 90 2.90 -9.84 0.99
N ILE A 91 1.73 -10.17 1.56
CA ILE A 91 1.12 -11.48 1.43
C ILE A 91 0.81 -11.75 -0.04
N VAL A 92 0.11 -10.83 -0.70
CA VAL A 92 -0.18 -10.95 -2.13
C VAL A 92 1.09 -10.98 -2.96
N GLY A 93 1.97 -9.98 -2.84
CA GLY A 93 3.15 -9.88 -3.69
C GLY A 93 4.22 -10.96 -3.48
N ARG A 94 4.05 -11.86 -2.50
CA ARG A 94 4.98 -12.98 -2.25
C ARG A 94 4.33 -14.35 -2.41
N LEU A 95 3.05 -14.49 -2.08
CA LEU A 95 2.37 -15.78 -2.03
C LEU A 95 1.26 -15.92 -3.09
N PHE A 96 0.68 -14.81 -3.55
CA PHE A 96 -0.50 -14.82 -4.41
C PHE A 96 -0.40 -13.80 -5.55
N ASP A 97 0.82 -13.56 -6.06
CA ASP A 97 1.07 -12.55 -7.08
C ASP A 97 0.35 -12.96 -8.39
N GLY A 98 -0.45 -12.06 -8.94
CA GLY A 98 -1.32 -12.35 -10.09
C GLY A 98 -2.61 -13.13 -9.79
N GLU A 99 -2.74 -13.78 -8.62
CA GLU A 99 -3.96 -14.54 -8.28
C GLU A 99 -5.08 -13.66 -7.71
N ILE A 100 -4.71 -12.79 -6.74
CA ILE A 100 -5.60 -11.85 -6.08
C ILE A 100 -4.93 -10.49 -5.91
N ALA A 101 -5.72 -9.42 -5.91
CA ALA A 101 -5.23 -8.10 -5.51
C ALA A 101 -5.20 -7.97 -3.98
N PHE A 102 -4.27 -7.17 -3.42
CA PHE A 102 -4.20 -6.92 -1.97
C PHE A 102 -5.47 -6.26 -1.42
N SER A 103 -6.19 -5.48 -2.25
CA SER A 103 -7.49 -4.91 -1.90
C SER A 103 -8.55 -5.97 -1.63
N THR A 104 -8.42 -7.17 -2.24
CA THR A 104 -9.30 -8.30 -1.98
C THR A 104 -9.15 -8.81 -0.54
N ILE A 105 -7.93 -8.88 -0.01
CA ILE A 105 -7.69 -9.26 1.40
C ILE A 105 -8.38 -8.26 2.33
N TYR A 106 -8.23 -6.96 2.10
CA TYR A 106 -8.93 -5.95 2.90
C TYR A 106 -10.46 -6.10 2.81
N ARG A 107 -11.01 -6.34 1.62
CA ARG A 107 -12.45 -6.57 1.43
C ARG A 107 -12.93 -7.80 2.21
N TRP A 108 -12.17 -8.90 2.21
CA TRP A 108 -12.51 -10.11 2.97
C TRP A 108 -12.47 -9.88 4.48
N ILE A 109 -11.56 -9.04 4.97
CA ILE A 109 -11.53 -8.65 6.38
C ILE A 109 -12.76 -7.79 6.72
N TYR A 110 -13.05 -6.76 5.91
CA TYR A 110 -14.19 -5.87 6.16
C TYR A 110 -15.55 -6.56 6.00
N SER A 111 -15.65 -7.59 5.15
CA SER A 111 -16.87 -8.40 5.00
C SER A 111 -16.99 -9.51 6.04
N GLY A 112 -16.03 -9.67 6.96
CA GLY A 112 -16.03 -10.72 7.98
C GLY A 112 -15.69 -12.14 7.49
N LEU A 113 -15.23 -12.29 6.24
CA LEU A 113 -14.79 -13.59 5.71
C LEU A 113 -13.45 -14.03 6.33
N ILE A 114 -12.58 -13.07 6.65
CA ILE A 114 -11.35 -13.28 7.40
C ILE A 114 -11.50 -12.54 8.73
N ASP A 115 -11.64 -13.32 9.80
CA ASP A 115 -11.77 -12.77 11.15
C ASP A 115 -10.38 -12.62 11.79
N VAL A 116 -9.91 -11.38 11.84
CA VAL A 116 -8.66 -10.99 12.49
C VAL A 116 -8.85 -9.64 13.17
N PRO A 117 -8.27 -9.43 14.37
CA PRO A 117 -8.37 -8.15 15.05
C PRO A 117 -7.60 -7.08 14.26
N VAL A 118 -8.15 -5.87 14.14
CA VAL A 118 -7.52 -4.73 13.42
C VAL A 118 -6.11 -4.42 13.93
N THR A 119 -5.76 -4.87 15.14
CA THR A 119 -4.42 -4.75 15.72
C THR A 119 -3.32 -5.42 14.90
N VAL A 120 -3.61 -6.49 14.14
CA VAL A 120 -2.65 -7.17 13.27
C VAL A 120 -2.43 -6.46 11.94
N LEU A 121 -3.29 -5.49 11.59
CA LEU A 121 -3.12 -4.69 10.39
C LEU A 121 -2.08 -3.60 10.60
N ARG A 122 -1.16 -3.47 9.65
CA ARG A 122 -0.15 -2.40 9.63
C ARG A 122 -0.76 -1.01 9.56
N GLN A 123 -1.76 -0.82 8.70
CA GLN A 123 -2.48 0.44 8.59
C GLN A 123 -3.79 0.36 9.37
N LYS A 124 -3.79 0.94 10.57
CA LYS A 124 -4.94 0.97 11.50
C LYS A 124 -5.92 2.11 11.19
N GLY A 125 -6.09 2.44 9.91
CA GLY A 125 -6.92 3.56 9.45
C GLY A 125 -6.23 4.94 9.48
N LYS A 126 -7.02 6.01 9.33
CA LYS A 126 -6.53 7.39 9.23
C LYS A 126 -5.99 7.89 10.57
N ARG A 127 -4.69 8.19 10.63
CA ARG A 127 -4.10 8.92 11.77
C ARG A 127 -4.51 10.39 11.71
N ARG A 128 -5.02 10.95 12.82
CA ARG A 128 -5.12 12.40 12.98
C ARG A 128 -3.72 13.01 12.89
N LYS A 129 -3.55 14.00 12.02
CA LYS A 129 -2.31 14.78 11.92
C LYS A 129 -2.23 15.66 13.17
N PRO A 130 -1.24 15.46 14.06
CA PRO A 130 -0.98 16.44 15.12
C PRO A 130 -0.58 17.76 14.47
N VAL A 131 -1.00 18.88 15.06
CA VAL A 131 -0.46 20.19 14.68
C VAL A 131 1.03 20.22 15.07
N GLU A 132 1.90 20.54 14.11
CA GLU A 132 3.34 20.62 14.33
C GLU A 132 3.66 21.93 15.09
N THR A 133 3.90 21.84 16.40
CA THR A 133 4.21 22.98 17.28
C THR A 133 5.70 23.28 17.42
N ARG A 134 6.56 22.67 16.59
CA ARG A 134 8.02 22.79 16.71
C ARG A 134 8.58 23.92 15.84
N GLY A 135 9.62 24.59 16.33
CA GLY A 135 10.38 25.59 15.56
C GLY A 135 11.08 24.96 14.34
N ARG A 136 10.99 25.63 13.19
CA ARG A 136 11.55 25.20 11.90
C ARG A 136 12.87 25.91 11.61
N PHE A 137 13.75 25.24 10.87
CA PHE A 137 14.94 25.84 10.31
C PHE A 137 14.63 26.35 8.89
N ASN A 138 14.83 27.65 8.64
CA ASN A 138 14.40 28.32 7.40
C ASN A 138 15.53 28.49 6.35
N ILE A 139 16.75 28.07 6.65
CA ILE A 139 17.92 28.26 5.80
C ILE A 139 18.24 26.92 5.09
N GLY A 140 18.76 26.97 3.86
CA GLY A 140 19.20 25.79 3.11
C GLY A 140 18.62 25.64 1.70
N LEU A 141 19.12 24.64 0.96
CA LEU A 141 18.69 24.39 -0.42
C LEU A 141 17.28 23.80 -0.45
N SER A 142 16.34 24.50 -1.06
CA SER A 142 14.99 23.97 -1.30
C SER A 142 15.03 22.72 -2.17
N ILE A 143 14.11 21.79 -1.93
CA ILE A 143 13.91 20.60 -2.75
C ILE A 143 13.64 20.90 -4.23
N SER A 144 13.14 22.10 -4.56
CA SER A 144 12.95 22.55 -5.94
C SER A 144 14.27 22.68 -6.71
N LYS A 145 15.39 22.94 -6.02
CA LYS A 145 16.73 23.04 -6.62
C LYS A 145 17.42 21.68 -6.79
N ARG A 146 16.76 20.59 -6.38
CA ARG A 146 17.33 19.23 -6.47
C ARG A 146 17.36 18.76 -7.93
N PRO A 147 18.40 18.01 -8.36
CA PRO A 147 18.45 17.45 -9.69
C PRO A 147 17.20 16.61 -10.01
N PRO A 148 16.62 16.72 -11.22
CA PRO A 148 15.37 16.05 -11.58
C PRO A 148 15.49 14.52 -11.58
N GLU A 149 16.68 13.99 -11.88
CA GLU A 149 17.01 12.56 -11.83
C GLU A 149 16.68 11.89 -10.49
N VAL A 150 16.80 12.64 -9.38
CA VAL A 150 16.51 12.15 -8.04
C VAL A 150 15.03 11.78 -7.93
N ARG A 151 14.13 12.55 -8.55
CA ARG A 151 12.68 12.26 -8.54
C ARG A 151 12.38 10.94 -9.24
N GLY A 152 13.07 10.67 -10.36
CA GLY A 152 12.89 9.47 -11.17
C GLY A 152 13.44 8.19 -10.53
N ARG A 153 14.25 8.28 -9.47
CA ARG A 153 14.90 7.13 -8.80
C ARG A 153 15.77 6.30 -9.76
N GLN A 154 16.30 6.93 -10.80
CA GLN A 154 17.05 6.25 -11.87
C GLN A 154 18.52 6.06 -11.51
N THR A 155 19.06 6.94 -10.69
CA THR A 155 20.46 6.99 -10.27
C THR A 155 20.62 6.55 -8.82
N PHE A 156 21.70 5.82 -8.54
CA PHE A 156 22.08 5.44 -7.17
C PHE A 156 22.82 6.60 -6.49
N GLY A 157 22.66 6.68 -5.17
CA GLY A 157 23.42 7.57 -4.29
C GLY A 157 22.64 8.80 -3.82
N HIS A 158 21.32 8.79 -3.99
CA HIS A 158 20.47 9.83 -3.44
C HIS A 158 19.76 9.29 -2.19
N TRP A 159 20.01 9.92 -1.06
CA TRP A 159 19.56 9.45 0.24
C TRP A 159 18.44 10.34 0.80
N GLU A 160 17.43 9.77 1.45
CA GLU A 160 16.54 10.53 2.34
C GLU A 160 16.93 10.23 3.79
N LEU A 161 17.08 11.27 4.62
CA LEU A 161 17.48 11.14 6.02
C LEU A 161 16.32 11.60 6.90
N ASP A 162 16.04 10.90 8.00
CA ASP A 162 15.02 11.26 8.99
C ASP A 162 15.51 10.97 10.41
N THR A 163 14.79 11.51 11.40
CA THR A 163 14.94 11.08 12.79
C THR A 163 13.65 10.47 13.31
N VAL A 164 13.79 9.33 14.00
CA VAL A 164 12.68 8.66 14.69
C VAL A 164 12.94 8.69 16.19
N VAL A 165 12.08 9.40 16.93
CA VAL A 165 12.16 9.49 18.39
C VAL A 165 11.52 8.27 19.05
N SER A 166 12.22 7.66 20.01
CA SER A 166 11.80 6.41 20.70
C SER A 166 10.62 6.59 21.66
N GLY A 167 10.34 7.80 22.16
CA GLY A 167 9.17 8.08 23.00
C GLY A 167 8.94 9.58 23.22
N ARG A 168 7.69 10.02 23.43
CA ARG A 168 7.41 11.42 23.82
C ARG A 168 7.83 11.62 25.28
N GLY A 169 8.90 12.39 25.52
CA GLY A 169 9.22 13.00 26.81
C GLY A 169 9.94 12.13 27.87
N LYS A 170 10.22 10.83 27.60
CA LYS A 170 10.86 9.93 28.59
C LYS A 170 12.32 9.55 28.28
N SER A 171 12.76 9.70 27.03
CA SER A 171 14.14 9.42 26.61
C SER A 171 14.57 10.39 25.52
N ARG A 172 15.82 10.85 25.57
CA ARG A 172 16.45 11.62 24.48
C ARG A 172 16.87 10.74 23.30
N ALA A 173 17.05 9.44 23.54
CA ALA A 173 17.47 8.46 22.54
C ALA A 173 16.58 8.49 21.29
N CYS A 174 17.20 8.72 20.14
CA CYS A 174 16.58 8.77 18.83
C CYS A 174 17.24 7.74 17.90
N VAL A 175 16.65 7.55 16.74
CA VAL A 175 17.23 6.73 15.67
C VAL A 175 17.35 7.61 14.43
N ALA A 176 18.57 7.78 13.92
CA ALA A 176 18.80 8.36 12.61
C ALA A 176 18.52 7.30 11.55
N THR A 177 17.71 7.64 10.55
CA THR A 177 17.32 6.70 9.50
C THR A 177 17.77 7.22 8.15
N PHE A 178 18.36 6.35 7.35
CA PHE A 178 18.91 6.67 6.04
C PHE A 178 18.32 5.72 5.01
N ILE A 179 17.70 6.24 3.96
CA ILE A 179 17.20 5.40 2.86
C ILE A 179 17.76 5.84 1.52
N GLU A 180 18.34 4.90 0.78
CA GLU A 180 18.78 5.16 -0.59
C GLU A 180 17.58 5.01 -1.55
N ARG A 181 17.35 6.02 -2.39
CA ARG A 181 16.07 6.17 -3.11
C ARG A 181 15.87 5.19 -4.26
N LYS A 182 16.94 4.70 -4.89
CA LYS A 182 16.88 3.73 -6.00
C LYS A 182 16.72 2.30 -5.48
N SER A 183 17.70 1.83 -4.71
CA SER A 183 17.79 0.49 -4.13
C SER A 183 16.79 0.24 -3.00
N ARG A 184 16.31 1.30 -2.33
CA ARG A 184 15.49 1.20 -1.10
C ARG A 184 16.21 0.56 0.07
N PHE A 185 17.54 0.57 0.02
CA PHE A 185 18.38 0.19 1.14
C PHE A 185 18.13 1.13 2.32
N TYR A 186 17.84 0.57 3.50
CA TYR A 186 17.42 1.32 4.68
C TYR A 186 18.32 0.99 5.86
N LEU A 187 18.92 2.03 6.44
CA LEU A 187 19.77 1.95 7.62
C LEU A 187 19.13 2.72 8.77
N ALA A 188 19.32 2.21 9.98
CA ALA A 188 18.86 2.84 11.20
C ALA A 188 19.99 2.80 12.23
N LEU A 189 20.48 3.96 12.63
CA LEU A 189 21.56 4.11 13.60
C LEU A 189 21.00 4.73 14.90
N PRO A 190 21.22 4.13 16.07
CA PRO A 190 20.86 4.77 17.33
C PRO A 190 21.72 6.02 17.56
N ILE A 191 21.09 7.12 17.97
CA ILE A 191 21.74 8.38 18.32
C ILE A 191 21.30 8.82 19.72
N ALA A 192 22.20 9.47 20.46
CA ALA A 192 21.98 9.85 21.85
C ALA A 192 20.81 10.85 22.01
N ASP A 193 20.72 11.83 21.10
CA ASP A 193 19.68 12.84 21.08
C ASP A 193 19.32 13.29 19.66
N ARG A 194 18.42 14.28 19.56
CA ARG A 194 17.97 14.89 18.30
C ARG A 194 18.72 16.20 18.00
N SER A 195 19.98 16.32 18.39
CA SER A 195 20.83 17.46 18.09
C SER A 195 21.42 17.38 16.68
N ALA A 196 21.86 18.53 16.16
CA ALA A 196 22.57 18.58 14.89
C ALA A 196 23.95 17.91 14.96
N ALA A 197 24.63 17.98 16.11
CA ALA A 197 25.92 17.33 16.32
C ALA A 197 25.81 15.79 16.24
N SER A 198 24.81 15.20 16.92
CA SER A 198 24.59 13.75 16.86
C SER A 198 24.16 13.28 15.46
N MET A 199 23.41 14.10 14.71
CA MET A 199 23.07 13.79 13.32
C MET A 199 24.29 13.88 12.40
N GLU A 200 25.13 14.90 12.57
CA GLU A 200 26.38 15.07 11.83
C GLU A 200 27.30 13.85 12.03
N GLU A 201 27.52 13.44 13.28
CA GLU A 201 28.30 12.25 13.61
C GLU A 201 27.73 11.00 12.94
N ALA A 202 26.41 10.77 13.03
CA ALA A 202 25.76 9.63 12.40
C ALA A 202 25.92 9.64 10.87
N ILE A 203 25.85 10.81 10.22
CA ILE A 203 26.11 10.95 8.78
C ILE A 203 27.56 10.56 8.47
N HIS A 204 28.52 11.03 9.26
CA HIS A 204 29.93 10.70 9.08
C HIS A 204 30.20 9.20 9.26
N THR A 205 29.64 8.57 10.30
CA THR A 205 29.76 7.12 10.52
C THR A 205 29.21 6.33 9.34
N VAL A 206 28.01 6.68 8.87
CA VAL A 206 27.40 6.00 7.72
C VAL A 206 28.21 6.24 6.46
N HIS A 207 28.64 7.48 6.19
CA HIS A 207 29.45 7.79 5.01
C HIS A 207 30.77 7.01 4.99
N ALA A 208 31.46 6.91 6.13
CA ALA A 208 32.71 6.18 6.26
C ALA A 208 32.54 4.65 6.08
N ALA A 209 31.36 4.11 6.37
CA ALA A 209 31.07 2.69 6.20
C ALA A 209 30.85 2.25 4.74
N PHE A 210 30.74 3.20 3.79
CA PHE A 210 30.52 2.90 2.37
C PHE A 210 31.65 3.43 1.48
N PRO A 211 31.87 2.81 0.30
CA PRO A 211 32.82 3.31 -0.68
C PRO A 211 32.47 4.71 -1.18
N ALA A 212 33.49 5.44 -1.64
CA ALA A 212 33.34 6.75 -2.28
C ALA A 212 32.34 6.69 -3.45
N GLY A 213 31.56 7.76 -3.63
CA GLY A 213 30.52 7.85 -4.67
C GLY A 213 29.16 7.25 -4.27
N THR A 214 29.05 6.62 -3.09
CA THR A 214 27.77 6.12 -2.56
C THR A 214 26.81 7.24 -2.14
N PHE A 215 27.33 8.41 -1.79
CA PHE A 215 26.53 9.57 -1.37
C PHE A 215 26.72 10.72 -2.38
N LYS A 216 25.68 11.00 -3.17
CA LYS A 216 25.62 12.12 -4.11
C LYS A 216 24.82 13.29 -3.56
N THR A 217 23.65 13.02 -2.98
CA THR A 217 22.79 14.04 -2.41
C THR A 217 21.99 13.48 -1.24
N ALA A 218 21.62 14.34 -0.30
CA ALA A 218 20.74 14.02 0.81
C ALA A 218 19.44 14.83 0.73
N THR A 219 18.30 14.27 1.14
CA THR A 219 17.01 14.99 1.25
C THR A 219 16.42 14.80 2.65
N THR A 220 16.08 15.89 3.32
CA THR A 220 15.55 15.90 4.70
C THR A 220 14.33 16.82 4.83
N ASP A 221 13.66 16.82 5.98
CA ASP A 221 12.75 17.92 6.32
C ASP A 221 13.54 19.09 6.93
N ARG A 222 12.82 20.17 7.21
CA ARG A 222 13.33 21.38 7.87
C ARG A 222 13.45 21.21 9.40
N GLY A 223 13.77 20.01 9.87
CA GLY A 223 14.07 19.73 11.27
C GLY A 223 15.34 20.43 11.74
N LYS A 224 15.39 20.83 13.02
CA LYS A 224 16.57 21.53 13.59
C LYS A 224 17.80 20.62 13.66
N GLU A 225 17.60 19.31 13.74
CA GLU A 225 18.66 18.31 13.69
C GLU A 225 19.46 18.32 12.37
N PHE A 226 18.94 18.95 11.32
CA PHE A 226 19.59 19.03 10.01
C PHE A 226 20.25 20.40 9.77
N SER A 227 20.42 21.23 10.81
CA SER A 227 21.17 22.49 10.70
C SER A 227 22.67 22.28 10.43
N CYS A 228 23.18 21.06 10.56
CA CYS A 228 24.56 20.69 10.21
C CYS A 228 24.82 20.61 8.70
N HIS A 229 23.85 20.99 7.85
CA HIS A 229 23.93 20.78 6.40
C HIS A 229 25.11 21.48 5.70
N GLU A 230 25.54 22.65 6.18
CA GLU A 230 26.68 23.36 5.61
C GLU A 230 27.99 22.64 5.91
N ARG A 231 28.12 22.14 7.14
CA ARG A 231 29.28 21.34 7.56
C ARG A 231 29.36 20.04 6.79
N VAL A 232 28.26 19.30 6.70
CA VAL A 232 28.18 18.06 5.89
C VAL A 232 28.56 18.32 4.43
N ARG A 233 28.11 19.44 3.85
CA ARG A 233 28.50 19.83 2.49
C ARG A 233 30.00 20.13 2.39
N ALA A 234 30.56 20.83 3.36
CA ALA A 234 31.97 21.21 3.36
C ALA A 234 32.90 20.00 3.58
N THR A 235 32.54 19.08 4.49
CA THR A 235 33.39 17.95 4.88
C THR A 235 33.23 16.74 3.96
N LEU A 236 32.01 16.43 3.52
CA LEU A 236 31.71 15.23 2.72
C LEU A 236 31.39 15.53 1.25
N GLY A 237 31.25 16.81 0.87
CA GLY A 237 30.84 17.18 -0.49
C GLY A 237 29.38 16.81 -0.83
N VAL A 238 28.57 16.45 0.17
CA VAL A 238 27.19 15.97 -0.05
C VAL A 238 26.20 17.13 0.14
N PRO A 239 25.59 17.67 -0.93
CA PRO A 239 24.53 18.66 -0.79
C PRO A 239 23.25 18.07 -0.19
N MET A 240 22.70 18.78 0.81
CA MET A 240 21.43 18.46 1.46
C MET A 240 20.30 19.36 0.94
N TYR A 241 19.17 18.76 0.60
CA TYR A 241 17.97 19.44 0.11
C TYR A 241 16.80 19.28 1.08
N PHE A 242 16.04 20.36 1.28
CA PHE A 242 14.97 20.43 2.27
C PHE A 242 13.59 20.38 1.64
N ALA A 243 12.77 19.41 2.06
CA ALA A 243 11.39 19.27 1.64
C ALA A 243 10.52 20.44 2.11
N ASP A 244 9.51 20.78 1.29
CA ASP A 244 8.57 21.88 1.54
C ASP A 244 7.72 21.64 2.78
N PRO A 245 7.33 22.71 3.50
CA PRO A 245 6.43 22.57 4.63
C PRO A 245 5.14 21.88 4.21
N TYR A 246 4.62 21.00 5.07
CA TYR A 246 3.41 20.21 4.83
C TYR A 246 3.47 19.26 3.62
N SER A 247 4.62 19.11 2.97
CA SER A 247 4.80 18.31 1.75
C SER A 247 5.43 16.95 2.02
N SER A 248 4.86 16.17 2.95
CA SER A 248 5.47 14.91 3.39
C SER A 248 5.61 13.86 2.29
N TRP A 249 4.77 13.93 1.24
CA TRP A 249 4.86 13.10 0.04
C TRP A 249 6.18 13.25 -0.72
N GLN A 250 6.89 14.38 -0.56
CA GLN A 250 8.21 14.60 -1.17
C GLN A 250 9.29 13.68 -0.59
N ARG A 251 9.03 13.06 0.58
CA ARG A 251 9.86 12.09 1.31
C ARG A 251 9.11 10.79 1.62
N GLY A 252 8.25 10.36 0.70
CA GLY A 252 7.41 9.16 0.91
C GLY A 252 8.19 7.85 1.13
N SER A 253 9.49 7.80 0.82
CA SER A 253 10.33 6.61 1.09
C SER A 253 10.59 6.46 2.59
N ASN A 254 10.98 7.57 3.24
CA ASN A 254 11.16 7.62 4.69
C ASN A 254 9.87 7.36 5.45
N GLU A 255 8.74 7.95 5.05
CA GLU A 255 7.47 7.72 5.75
C GLU A 255 7.10 6.23 5.81
N ASN A 256 7.23 5.54 4.68
CA ASN A 256 6.93 4.11 4.61
C ASN A 256 7.93 3.27 5.43
N ALA A 257 9.24 3.53 5.30
CA ALA A 257 10.25 2.75 6.00
C ALA A 257 10.24 2.99 7.52
N ASN A 258 10.05 4.23 7.95
CA ASN A 258 9.91 4.58 9.37
C ASN A 258 8.62 4.02 9.97
N GLY A 259 7.59 3.82 9.14
CA GLY A 259 6.40 3.04 9.51
C GLY A 259 6.74 1.59 9.88
N LEU A 260 7.55 0.92 9.06
CA LEU A 260 8.01 -0.45 9.31
C LEU A 260 8.91 -0.53 10.56
N LEU A 261 9.85 0.40 10.72
CA LEU A 261 10.71 0.44 11.90
C LEU A 261 9.88 0.51 13.19
N ARG A 262 8.81 1.32 13.21
CA ARG A 262 7.93 1.50 14.38
C ARG A 262 7.05 0.28 14.70
N GLU A 263 6.92 -0.67 13.78
CA GLU A 263 6.22 -1.93 14.03
C GLU A 263 7.03 -2.82 14.98
N PHE A 264 8.36 -2.86 14.78
CA PHE A 264 9.28 -3.63 15.62
C PHE A 264 9.77 -2.84 16.84
N PHE A 265 9.80 -1.51 16.75
CA PHE A 265 10.19 -0.60 17.83
C PHE A 265 9.06 0.40 18.15
N PRO A 266 7.99 -0.06 18.83
CA PRO A 266 6.89 0.82 19.19
C PRO A 266 7.33 1.92 20.17
N LYS A 267 6.61 3.05 20.14
CA LYS A 267 6.93 4.20 21.01
C LYS A 267 6.88 3.79 22.49
N GLY A 268 7.93 4.10 23.24
CA GLY A 268 8.02 3.88 24.69
C GLY A 268 8.63 2.54 25.11
N SER A 269 9.04 1.66 24.19
CA SER A 269 9.72 0.43 24.57
C SER A 269 11.20 0.69 24.93
N ARG A 270 11.57 0.48 26.20
CA ARG A 270 12.97 0.36 26.65
C ARG A 270 13.56 -0.94 26.10
N ARG A 271 14.09 -0.93 24.88
CA ARG A 271 15.05 -1.96 24.45
C ARG A 271 16.19 -1.25 23.75
N SER A 272 17.40 -1.43 24.27
CA SER A 272 18.63 -1.03 23.59
C SER A 272 18.60 -1.61 22.18
N ALA A 273 18.85 -0.77 21.19
CA ALA A 273 19.00 -1.21 19.80
C ALA A 273 20.26 -2.08 19.73
N LYS A 274 20.14 -3.38 19.99
CA LYS A 274 21.20 -4.33 19.63
C LYS A 274 21.28 -4.36 18.11
N GLU A 275 22.48 -4.13 17.63
CA GLU A 275 22.91 -4.13 16.24
C GLU A 275 22.31 -5.31 15.48
N ARG A 276 21.46 -5.00 14.48
CA ARG A 276 21.01 -5.94 13.46
C ARG A 276 21.07 -5.20 12.15
N SER A 277 21.98 -5.61 11.26
CA SER A 277 22.00 -5.11 9.89
C SER A 277 20.76 -5.63 9.17
N TRP A 278 19.93 -4.72 8.65
CA TRP A 278 18.75 -5.07 7.86
C TRP A 278 18.97 -4.66 6.42
N THR A 279 19.37 -5.61 5.58
CA THR A 279 19.45 -5.39 4.13
C THR A 279 18.10 -5.75 3.51
N ARG A 280 17.40 -4.74 2.98
CA ARG A 280 16.23 -5.00 2.14
C ARG A 280 16.75 -5.32 0.73
N SER A 281 16.58 -6.57 0.29
CA SER A 281 16.86 -6.93 -1.11
C SER A 281 15.94 -6.12 -2.05
N PRO A 282 16.46 -5.49 -3.12
CA PRO A 282 15.66 -4.71 -4.05
C PRO A 282 14.55 -5.56 -4.67
N ARG A 283 13.36 -4.96 -4.86
CA ARG A 283 12.32 -5.55 -5.72
C ARG A 283 12.94 -5.74 -7.11
N SER A 284 12.94 -6.97 -7.62
CA SER A 284 13.13 -7.20 -9.05
C SER A 284 12.02 -6.45 -9.77
N THR A 285 12.38 -5.36 -10.42
CA THR A 285 11.53 -4.76 -11.45
C THR A 285 11.45 -5.80 -12.56
N GLY A 286 10.28 -6.42 -12.71
CA GLY A 286 9.96 -7.29 -13.83
C GLY A 286 10.13 -6.52 -15.13
N GLY A 287 11.32 -6.63 -15.72
CA GLY A 287 11.57 -6.30 -17.11
C GLY A 287 11.03 -7.45 -17.94
N ARG A 288 9.95 -7.17 -18.70
CA ARG A 288 9.60 -7.98 -19.86
C ARG A 288 10.75 -7.87 -20.86
N GLY A 289 11.66 -8.84 -20.82
CA GLY A 289 12.62 -9.10 -21.89
C GLY A 289 12.18 -10.37 -22.61
N ASN A 290 11.63 -10.22 -23.82
CA ASN A 290 11.52 -11.33 -24.77
C ASN A 290 12.93 -11.91 -24.96
N VAL A 291 13.16 -13.13 -24.49
CA VAL A 291 14.30 -13.93 -24.91
C VAL A 291 13.76 -14.99 -25.86
N SER A 292 13.82 -14.65 -27.14
CA SER A 292 13.77 -15.59 -28.25
C SER A 292 14.83 -16.67 -28.03
N ALA A 293 14.39 -17.91 -27.89
CA ALA A 293 15.24 -19.09 -27.78
C ALA A 293 16.02 -19.28 -29.09
N GLY A 294 17.25 -18.77 -29.13
CA GLY A 294 18.24 -19.14 -30.14
C GLY A 294 18.72 -20.57 -29.89
N ARG A 295 18.24 -21.52 -30.70
CA ARG A 295 18.78 -22.88 -30.76
C ARG A 295 20.22 -22.82 -31.31
N PRO A 296 21.21 -23.48 -30.69
CA PRO A 296 22.50 -23.70 -31.32
C PRO A 296 22.37 -24.80 -32.37
N HIS A 297 22.48 -24.44 -33.65
CA HIS A 297 22.71 -25.40 -34.73
C HIS A 297 24.21 -25.74 -34.77
N THR A 298 24.57 -26.90 -34.23
CA THR A 298 25.84 -27.58 -34.53
C THR A 298 25.53 -28.86 -35.31
N ARG A 299 25.67 -28.79 -36.64
CA ARG A 299 25.74 -29.97 -37.53
C ARG A 299 27.21 -30.42 -37.59
N PRO A 300 27.54 -31.70 -37.35
CA PRO A 300 28.79 -32.27 -37.81
C PRO A 300 28.63 -32.83 -39.23
N SER A 301 29.54 -32.44 -40.11
CA SER A 301 29.73 -33.04 -41.43
C SER A 301 30.59 -34.30 -41.36
N ARG A 302 30.14 -35.40 -41.98
CA ARG A 302 30.95 -36.45 -42.64
C ARG A 302 29.95 -37.29 -43.45
N ARG A 303 30.03 -37.24 -44.79
CA ARG A 303 30.63 -38.27 -45.69
C ARG A 303 29.98 -39.64 -45.48
N LYS A 304 29.60 -40.45 -46.47
CA LYS A 304 29.51 -40.44 -47.94
C LYS A 304 28.94 -41.84 -48.27
N CYS A 305 28.10 -41.94 -49.30
CA CYS A 305 28.02 -43.04 -50.27
C CYS A 305 27.52 -44.46 -49.88
N CYS A 306 26.53 -44.89 -50.69
CA CYS A 306 26.25 -46.22 -51.27
C CYS A 306 25.78 -47.31 -50.29
N ALA A 307 24.80 -48.16 -50.61
CA ALA A 307 24.14 -48.50 -51.87
C ALA A 307 22.63 -48.72 -51.64
#